data_AF-A0A848L6H4-F1
#
_entry.id   AF-A0A848L6H4-F1
#
_cell.length_a   1.000
_cell.length_b   1.000
_cell.length_c   1.000
_cell.angle_alpha   90.00
_cell.angle_beta   90.00
_cell.angle_gamma   90.00
#
_symmetry.space_group_name_H-M   'P 1'
#
loop_
_entity.id
_entity.type
_entity.pdbx_description
1 polymer ?
#
loop_
_entity_poly.entity_id
_entity_poly.type
_entity_poly.pdbx_seq_one_letter_code
_entity_poly.pdbx_strand_id
1 'polypeptide(L)' 'MAVTDAQVRKLKEELTKHGNLGLAAAKAEMDRKTARKYRQKKRLPSELKLPRDWRGTRPSK' A
#
# COMPACT_ATOMS: atom_id res chain seq x y z
N MET A 1 1.67 9.99 -5.87
CA MET A 1 2.71 9.14 -5.22
C MET A 1 2.15 7.73 -5.05
N ALA A 2 2.86 6.71 -5.53
CA ALA A 2 2.46 5.31 -5.37
C ALA A 2 3.03 4.73 -4.08
N VAL A 3 2.21 4.01 -3.32
CA VAL A 3 2.66 3.34 -2.09
C VAL A 3 3.58 2.18 -2.47
N THR A 4 4.76 2.13 -1.86
CA THR A 4 5.76 1.08 -2.14
C THR A 4 5.71 -0.04 -1.10
N ASP A 5 6.23 -1.20 -1.51
CA ASP A 5 6.35 -2.36 -0.63
C ASP A 5 7.25 -2.07 0.59
N ALA A 6 8.27 -1.24 0.41
CA ALA A 6 9.15 -0.79 1.49
C ALA A 6 8.40 0.01 2.56
N GLN A 7 7.51 0.92 2.15
CA GLN A 7 6.66 1.68 3.08
C GLN A 7 5.73 0.74 3.86
N VAL A 8 5.14 -0.26 3.20
CA VAL A 8 4.25 -1.22 3.87
C VAL A 8 4.99 -2.17 4.82
N ARG A 9 6.22 -2.55 4.50
CA ARG A 9 7.08 -3.30 5.44
C ARG A 9 7.44 -2.47 6.67
N LYS A 10 7.88 -1.23 6.48
CA LYS A 10 8.19 -0.29 7.57
C LYS A 10 6.96 -0.02 8.45
N LEU A 11 5.77 0.12 7.86
CA LEU A 11 4.52 0.23 8.63
C LEU A 11 4.29 -0.99 9.53
N LYS A 12 4.47 -2.21 9.00
CA LYS A 12 4.28 -3.45 9.76
C LYS A 12 5.27 -3.54 10.92
N GLU A 13 6.53 -3.22 10.69
CA GLU A 13 7.57 -3.20 11.74
C GLU A 13 7.22 -2.20 12.86
N GLU A 14 6.85 -0.97 12.51
CA GLU A 14 6.50 0.07 13.48
C GLU A 14 5.20 -0.23 14.23
N LEU A 15 4.24 -0.90 13.58
CA LEU A 15 3.04 -1.43 14.23
C LEU A 15 3.37 -2.50 15.27
N THR A 16 4.31 -3.39 14.97
CA THR A 16 4.76 -4.41 15.93
C THR A 16 5.50 -3.80 17.12
N LYS A 17 6.30 -2.74 16.89
CA LYS A 17 7.06 -2.06 17.96
C LYS A 17 6.18 -1.22 18.89
N HIS A 18 5.24 -0.45 18.34
CA HIS A 18 4.55 0.59 19.09
C HIS A 18 3.02 0.38 19.19
N GLY A 19 2.43 -0.52 18.41
CA GLY A 19 0.98 -0.75 18.36
C GLY A 19 0.15 0.41 17.79
N ASN A 20 0.75 1.59 17.58
CA ASN A 20 0.05 2.80 17.18
C ASN A 20 0.12 3.02 15.66
N LEU A 21 -1.04 2.90 15.02
CA LEU A 21 -1.19 3.08 13.57
C LEU A 21 -0.84 4.50 13.09
N GLY A 22 -1.12 5.54 13.90
CA GLY A 22 -0.81 6.92 13.53
C GLY A 22 0.70 7.17 13.47
N LEU A 23 1.41 6.72 14.51
CA LEU A 23 2.86 6.82 14.59
C LEU A 23 3.56 5.99 13.51
N ALA A 24 3.09 4.77 13.27
CA ALA A 24 3.62 3.90 12.24
C ALA A 24 3.40 4.48 10.82
N ALA A 25 2.24 5.11 10.57
CA ALA A 25 1.95 5.75 9.31
C ALA A 25 2.87 6.96 9.06
N ALA A 26 3.08 7.80 10.07
CA ALA A 26 3.99 8.95 9.99
C ALA A 26 5.43 8.51 9.69
N LYS A 27 5.94 7.47 10.39
CA LYS A 27 7.30 6.94 10.18
C LYS A 27 7.49 6.25 8.82
N ALA A 28 6.41 5.72 8.25
CA ALA A 28 6.41 5.06 6.96
C ALA A 28 6.02 5.98 5.80
N GLU A 29 5.97 7.30 6.05
CA GLU A 29 5.64 8.33 5.05
C GLU A 29 4.36 8.02 4.28
N MET A 30 3.34 7.55 5.01
CA MET A 30 2.06 7.17 4.43
C MET A 30 0.90 7.80 5.19
N ASP A 31 -0.17 8.08 4.44
CA ASP A 31 -1.40 8.56 5.05
C ASP A 31 -2.03 7.49 5.96
N ARG A 32 -2.69 7.93 7.04
CA ARG A 32 -3.31 7.05 8.03
C ARG A 32 -4.42 6.19 7.42
N LYS A 33 -5.17 6.68 6.43
CA LYS A 33 -6.21 5.90 5.73
C LYS A 33 -5.57 4.78 4.90
N THR A 34 -4.45 5.08 4.26
CA THR A 34 -3.64 4.10 3.52
C THR A 34 -3.07 3.04 4.44
N ALA A 35 -2.47 3.44 5.56
CA ALA A 35 -1.97 2.53 6.58
C ALA A 35 -3.05 1.58 7.10
N ARG A 36 -4.26 2.10 7.35
CA ARG A 36 -5.43 1.30 7.79
C ARG A 36 -5.78 0.23 6.75
N LYS A 37 -5.81 0.58 5.46
CA LYS A 37 -6.08 -0.35 4.36
C LYS A 37 -5.07 -1.49 4.34
N TYR A 38 -3.77 -1.19 4.44
CA TYR A 38 -2.72 -2.22 4.42
C TYR A 38 -2.68 -3.06 5.70
N ARG A 39 -3.01 -2.48 6.86
CA ARG A 39 -3.19 -3.24 8.12
C ARG A 39 -4.27 -4.31 7.99
N GLN A 40 -5.42 -3.94 7.40
CA GLN A 40 -6.55 -4.87 7.23
C GLN A 40 -6.28 -5.91 6.14
N LYS A 41 -5.74 -5.48 4.99
CA LYS A 41 -5.51 -6.37 3.85
C LYS A 41 -4.38 -7.37 4.08
N LYS A 42 -3.47 -7.12 5.03
CA LYS A 42 -2.25 -7.91 5.33
C LYS A 42 -1.30 -8.18 4.14
N ARG A 43 -1.65 -7.72 2.94
CA ARG A 43 -0.92 -7.87 1.67
C ARG A 43 -0.08 -6.65 1.31
N LEU A 44 0.87 -6.81 0.40
CA LEU A 44 1.72 -5.75 -0.15
C LEU A 44 1.04 -5.02 -1.33
N PRO A 45 1.45 -3.77 -1.63
CA PRO A 45 1.00 -3.05 -2.82
C PRO A 45 1.23 -3.84 -4.11
N SER A 46 2.37 -4.52 -4.26
CA SER A 46 2.67 -5.42 -5.38
C SER A 46 1.68 -6.58 -5.53
N GLU A 47 1.30 -7.22 -4.44
CA GLU A 47 0.29 -8.31 -4.42
C GLU A 47 -1.13 -7.83 -4.69
N LEU A 48 -1.40 -6.54 -4.44
CA LEU A 48 -2.70 -5.90 -4.69
C LEU A 48 -2.78 -5.24 -6.07
N LYS A 49 -1.66 -5.14 -6.81
CA LYS A 49 -1.68 -4.73 -8.21
C LYS A 49 -2.36 -5.84 -9.00
N LEU A 50 -3.68 -5.79 -9.06
CA LEU A 50 -4.44 -6.50 -10.08
C LEU A 50 -3.86 -6.11 -11.45
N PRO A 51 -3.66 -7.07 -12.38
CA PRO A 51 -3.34 -6.74 -13.75
C PRO A 51 -4.44 -5.79 -14.25
N ARG A 52 -4.03 -4.61 -14.66
CA ARG A 52 -4.93 -3.58 -15.17
C ARG A 52 -5.25 -3.99 -16.59
N ASP A 53 -6.38 -4.64 -16.81
CA ASP A 53 -6.87 -5.00 -18.12
C ASP A 53 -7.37 -3.74 -18.84
N TRP A 54 -6.45 -2.97 -19.42
CA TRP A 54 -6.86 -1.99 -20.41
C TRP A 54 -7.36 -2.73 -21.65
N ARG A 55 -8.69 -2.90 -21.75
CA ARG A 55 -9.34 -3.30 -23.00
C ARG A 55 -9.65 -2.04 -23.80
N GLY A 56 -9.03 -1.95 -24.98
CA GLY A 56 -9.57 -1.16 -26.09
C GLY A 56 -8.82 0.11 -26.41
N THR A 57 -7.77 -0.03 -27.23
CA THR A 57 -7.65 0.86 -28.39
C THR A 57 -7.65 -0.06 -29.61
N ARG A 58 -8.76 -0.05 -30.36
CA ARG A 58 -8.90 -0.77 -31.65
C ARG A 58 -7.68 -0.45 -32.51
N PRO A 59 -7.10 -1.42 -33.24
CA PRO A 59 -6.25 -1.06 -34.37
C PRO A 59 -7.16 -0.37 -35.39
N SER A 60 -6.99 0.94 -35.60
CA SER A 60 -7.54 1.57 -36.80
C SER A 60 -6.67 1.13 -37.97
N LYS A 61 -7.34 0.82 -39.08
CA LYS A 61 -6.82 0.30 -40.36
C LYS A 61 -5.46 0.84 -40.78
#